data_AF-A0A959IVH7-F1
#
_entry.id   AF-A0A959IVH7-F1
#
_cell.length_a   1.000
_cell.length_b   1.000
_cell.length_c   1.000
_cell.angle_alpha   90.00
_cell.angle_beta   90.00
_cell.angle_gamma   90.00
#
_symmetry.space_group_name_H-M   'P 1'
#
loop_
_entity.id
_entity.type
_entity.pdbx_description
1 polymer ?
#
loop_
_entity_poly.entity_id
_entity_poly.type
_entity_poly.pdbx_seq_one_letter_code
_entity_poly.pdbx_strand_id
1 'polypeptide(L)'
;IYASTKEGERWTKAVIPPNFPQIENEHFCNGTLSPDGKRFYFTICKSTETWGGLTTRCEINVIKKSGSSWSAPEPLSDYVNLPNATSTHPHVIYNGNTEILYFASNRPGGMGGMDIWFITRDIGESGVDFSFPTNCGKVINTAGDEITPFYDLEHATLYFASNGHINIGGYDIFKAMGSKAQWQIPTHLGKPINSSADDYFYVLSPSGATGFLVSNRIAEPRKPTTTHEDIFSFAPKGSAGQRFLVSGRIYDKYTGAILPDVTVAVFELNPDQSKTLKDYQVFATGSYEFQLEPNKQYEIEAQKEGFRRSGFTFNTLNPSSTEGVGRAILLEDLSYRPNEENPSTTPPVTNTPPPTPDPTPDPIVEDPVDPDPVVDPPVETDPEPTAGQPYTTRAKARNDKAEYITSAPRHQGVYYKVQIAAVSNYDENDSRYSQVQTYGRIDTEYLIERKLTRLLIADFFSLNEAKDAMGKARKAGFSSAYLVKYEDGFRMGRISN
;
A
#
# COMPACT_ATOMS: atom_id res chain seq x y z
N ILE A 1 -29.36 -14.52 10.46
CA ILE A 1 -27.89 -14.67 10.56
C ILE A 1 -27.58 -16.11 10.88
N TYR A 2 -26.54 -16.66 10.27
CA TYR A 2 -26.09 -18.02 10.54
C TYR A 2 -24.62 -18.00 10.95
N ALA A 3 -24.25 -18.88 11.87
CA ALA A 3 -22.88 -19.14 12.25
C ALA A 3 -22.54 -20.60 11.94
N SER A 4 -21.31 -20.81 11.48
CA SER A 4 -20.71 -22.12 11.27
C SER A 4 -19.27 -22.07 11.78
N THR A 5 -18.76 -23.20 12.26
CA THR A 5 -17.41 -23.34 12.80
C THR A 5 -16.62 -24.24 11.88
N LYS A 6 -15.37 -23.87 11.58
CA LYS A 6 -14.44 -24.76 10.87
C LYS A 6 -13.82 -25.74 11.87
N GLU A 7 -14.03 -27.03 11.64
CA GLU A 7 -13.47 -28.14 12.41
C GLU A 7 -12.60 -28.99 11.47
N GLY A 8 -11.28 -28.92 11.63
CA GLY A 8 -10.34 -29.48 10.65
C GLY A 8 -10.53 -28.82 9.29
N GLU A 9 -10.84 -29.60 8.25
CA GLU A 9 -11.12 -29.11 6.89
C GLU A 9 -12.62 -29.00 6.56
N ARG A 10 -13.52 -29.16 7.54
CA ARG A 10 -14.97 -29.12 7.32
C ARG A 10 -15.63 -28.00 8.09
N TRP A 11 -16.69 -27.46 7.53
CA TRP A 11 -17.57 -26.52 8.21
C TRP A 11 -18.73 -27.27 8.85
N THR A 12 -19.09 -26.90 10.07
CA THR A 12 -20.27 -27.44 10.75
C THR A 12 -21.55 -26.96 10.05
N LYS A 13 -22.67 -27.66 10.27
CA LYS A 13 -23.97 -27.18 9.79
C LYS A 13 -24.25 -25.81 10.38
N ALA A 14 -24.58 -24.86 9.52
CA ALA A 14 -24.85 -23.50 9.95
C ALA A 14 -26.08 -23.45 10.87
N VAL A 15 -25.97 -22.73 11.99
CA VAL A 15 -27.02 -22.55 12.99
C VAL A 15 -27.29 -21.07 13.24
N ILE A 16 -28.48 -20.72 13.71
CA ILE A 16 -28.75 -19.37 14.19
C ILE A 16 -28.02 -19.23 15.55
N PRO A 17 -27.17 -18.20 15.74
CA PRO A 17 -26.49 -17.99 17.01
C PRO A 17 -27.51 -17.88 18.16
N PRO A 18 -27.24 -18.45 19.35
CA PRO A 18 -28.13 -18.34 20.49
C PRO A 18 -28.43 -16.88 20.83
N ASN A 19 -29.69 -16.60 21.16
CA ASN A 19 -30.20 -15.28 21.55
C ASN A 19 -30.13 -14.18 20.48
N PHE A 20 -29.70 -14.48 19.25
CA PHE A 20 -29.77 -13.53 18.15
C PHE A 20 -31.24 -13.26 17.79
N PRO A 21 -31.66 -12.00 17.57
CA PRO A 21 -33.06 -11.71 17.33
C PRO A 21 -33.50 -12.32 16.00
N GLN A 22 -34.70 -12.91 16.00
CA GLN A 22 -35.36 -13.31 14.77
C GLN A 22 -35.86 -12.04 14.07
N ILE A 23 -35.32 -11.76 12.89
CA ILE A 23 -35.73 -10.63 12.05
C ILE A 23 -36.70 -11.22 11.01
N GLU A 24 -38.00 -11.02 11.22
CA GLU A 24 -39.03 -11.62 10.37
C GLU A 24 -39.31 -10.79 9.12
N ASN A 25 -39.53 -11.48 7.98
CA ASN A 25 -40.11 -10.93 6.74
C ASN A 25 -39.36 -9.75 6.10
N GLU A 26 -38.08 -9.56 6.44
CA GLU A 26 -37.24 -8.49 5.90
C GLU A 26 -36.03 -9.09 5.18
N HIS A 27 -35.61 -8.49 4.07
CA HIS A 27 -34.38 -8.87 3.38
C HIS A 27 -33.19 -8.23 4.11
N PHE A 28 -32.63 -8.93 5.10
CA PHE A 28 -31.46 -8.46 5.82
C PHE A 28 -30.17 -9.15 5.35
N CYS A 29 -29.10 -8.38 5.25
CA CYS A 29 -27.79 -8.83 4.77
C CYS A 29 -26.67 -7.94 5.32
N ASN A 30 -25.43 -8.17 4.89
CA ASN A 30 -24.29 -7.26 5.03
C ASN A 30 -24.07 -6.76 6.46
N GLY A 31 -23.38 -7.57 7.28
CA GLY A 31 -23.25 -7.29 8.70
C GLY A 31 -21.82 -7.26 9.23
N THR A 32 -21.63 -6.53 10.32
CA THR A 32 -20.34 -6.36 11.00
C THR A 32 -20.56 -6.26 12.52
N LEU A 33 -19.66 -6.87 13.28
CA LEU A 33 -19.70 -6.87 14.74
C LEU A 33 -18.68 -5.86 15.27
N SER A 34 -19.06 -5.04 16.25
CA SER A 34 -18.12 -4.17 16.95
C SER A 34 -17.01 -5.00 17.61
N PRO A 35 -15.78 -4.47 17.71
CA PRO A 35 -14.66 -5.23 18.30
C PRO A 35 -14.91 -5.78 19.71
N ASP A 36 -15.75 -5.11 20.50
CA ASP A 36 -16.16 -5.56 21.85
C ASP A 36 -17.33 -6.56 21.86
N GLY A 37 -17.88 -6.90 20.69
CA GLY A 37 -19.02 -7.80 20.53
C GLY A 37 -20.35 -7.26 21.07
N LYS A 38 -20.45 -5.95 21.37
CA LYS A 38 -21.64 -5.35 21.98
C LYS A 38 -22.63 -4.77 20.97
N ARG A 39 -22.21 -4.50 19.73
CA ARG A 39 -23.07 -3.93 18.69
C ARG A 39 -22.88 -4.72 17.41
N PHE A 40 -23.96 -4.99 16.73
CA PHE A 40 -23.93 -5.62 15.41
C PHE A 40 -24.70 -4.75 14.43
N TYR A 41 -23.97 -4.20 13.47
CA TYR A 41 -24.52 -3.38 12.39
C TYR A 41 -24.83 -4.27 11.20
N PHE A 42 -25.95 -4.03 10.54
CA PHE A 42 -26.33 -4.78 9.36
C PHE A 42 -27.30 -4.00 8.50
N THR A 43 -27.59 -4.51 7.31
CA THR A 43 -28.47 -3.85 6.36
C THR A 43 -29.84 -4.53 6.33
N ILE A 44 -30.91 -3.73 6.26
CA ILE A 44 -32.25 -4.19 5.86
C ILE A 44 -32.59 -3.52 4.52
N CYS A 45 -32.90 -4.32 3.50
CA CYS A 45 -33.24 -3.87 2.16
C CYS A 45 -34.73 -3.99 1.91
N LYS A 46 -35.38 -2.88 1.57
CA LYS A 46 -36.79 -2.83 1.20
C LYS A 46 -36.89 -2.72 -0.32
N SER A 47 -37.55 -3.70 -0.94
CA SER A 47 -37.92 -3.58 -2.35
C SER A 47 -39.13 -2.66 -2.46
N THR A 48 -39.01 -1.57 -3.21
CA THR A 48 -40.15 -0.67 -3.45
C THR A 48 -41.03 -1.13 -4.60
N GLU A 49 -40.58 -2.07 -5.45
CA GLU A 49 -41.38 -2.64 -6.55
C GLU A 49 -41.04 -4.12 -6.86
N THR A 50 -41.92 -4.81 -7.59
CA THR A 50 -41.72 -6.18 -8.10
C THR A 50 -41.11 -6.17 -9.51
N TRP A 51 -39.92 -6.74 -9.64
CA TRP A 51 -39.24 -7.28 -10.84
C TRP A 51 -39.31 -6.49 -12.17
N GLY A 52 -38.18 -5.94 -12.60
CA GLY A 52 -37.97 -5.29 -13.91
C GLY A 52 -37.53 -3.82 -13.84
N GLY A 53 -37.63 -3.18 -12.66
CA GLY A 53 -37.23 -1.79 -12.40
C GLY A 53 -36.77 -1.55 -10.96
N LEU A 54 -36.17 -2.57 -10.32
CA LEU A 54 -35.84 -2.56 -8.89
C LEU A 54 -34.91 -1.40 -8.49
N THR A 55 -35.43 -0.42 -7.75
CA THR A 55 -34.65 0.42 -6.85
C THR A 55 -34.70 -0.19 -5.44
N THR A 56 -33.91 -1.24 -5.19
CA THR A 56 -33.79 -1.79 -3.83
C THR A 56 -33.09 -0.74 -2.96
N ARG A 57 -33.82 -0.17 -2.00
CA ARG A 57 -33.24 0.74 -1.01
C ARG A 57 -32.86 -0.03 0.23
N CYS A 58 -31.64 0.17 0.71
CA CYS A 58 -31.21 -0.45 1.95
C CYS A 58 -30.82 0.55 3.04
N GLU A 59 -31.05 0.16 4.29
CA GLU A 59 -30.83 0.95 5.50
C GLU A 59 -29.92 0.20 6.47
N ILE A 60 -28.97 0.91 7.07
CA ILE A 60 -28.13 0.36 8.13
C ILE A 60 -28.90 0.40 9.44
N ASN A 61 -28.97 -0.76 10.09
CA ASN A 61 -29.58 -0.98 11.39
C ASN A 61 -28.53 -1.51 12.37
N VAL A 62 -28.78 -1.35 13.66
CA VAL A 62 -27.95 -1.89 14.73
C VAL A 62 -28.79 -2.69 15.71
N ILE A 63 -28.23 -3.79 16.21
CA ILE A 63 -28.70 -4.44 17.44
C ILE A 63 -27.61 -4.34 18.50
N LYS A 64 -28.03 -4.19 19.75
CA LYS A 64 -27.15 -3.94 20.90
C LYS A 64 -27.26 -5.10 21.88
N LYS A 65 -26.13 -5.62 22.33
CA LYS A 65 -26.03 -6.72 23.28
C LYS A 65 -26.09 -6.19 24.70
N SER A 66 -27.00 -6.73 25.51
CA SER A 66 -27.11 -6.50 26.94
C SER A 66 -27.14 -7.84 27.68
N GLY A 67 -26.04 -8.16 28.37
CA GLY A 67 -25.83 -9.50 28.93
C GLY A 67 -25.78 -10.56 27.83
N SER A 68 -26.69 -11.54 27.91
CA SER A 68 -26.84 -12.60 26.91
C SER A 68 -27.84 -12.27 25.79
N SER A 69 -28.58 -11.16 25.91
CA SER A 69 -29.67 -10.79 25.01
C SER A 69 -29.27 -9.70 24.03
N TRP A 70 -29.97 -9.63 22.90
CA TRP A 70 -29.83 -8.58 21.90
C TRP A 70 -31.10 -7.74 21.85
N SER A 71 -30.98 -6.45 21.55
CA SER A 71 -32.11 -5.57 21.29
C SER A 71 -32.84 -5.93 19.99
N ALA A 72 -34.02 -5.35 19.79
CA ALA A 72 -34.62 -5.28 18.46
C ALA A 72 -33.73 -4.42 17.52
N PRO A 73 -33.82 -4.64 16.19
CA PRO A 73 -33.18 -3.76 15.20
C PRO A 73 -33.58 -2.30 15.38
N GLU A 74 -32.59 -1.43 15.45
CA GLU A 74 -32.76 0.02 15.50
C GLU A 74 -32.10 0.63 14.26
N PRO A 75 -32.83 1.35 13.39
CA PRO A 75 -32.23 2.00 12.24
C PRO A 75 -31.28 3.12 12.69
N LEU A 76 -30.18 3.33 11.96
CA LEU A 76 -29.37 4.53 12.14
C LEU A 76 -30.15 5.76 11.68
N SER A 77 -29.77 6.91 12.24
CA SER A 77 -30.44 8.20 12.01
C SER A 77 -30.57 8.57 10.53
N ASP A 78 -31.58 9.38 10.20
CA ASP A 78 -31.95 9.71 8.81
C ASP A 78 -30.83 10.39 8.00
N TYR A 79 -29.90 11.10 8.66
CA TYR A 79 -28.72 11.66 7.99
C TYR A 79 -27.72 10.59 7.54
N VAL A 80 -27.78 9.38 8.11
CA VAL A 80 -27.10 8.16 7.64
C VAL A 80 -27.99 7.39 6.68
N ASN A 81 -29.26 7.19 6.98
CA ASN A 81 -30.21 6.44 6.14
C ASN A 81 -31.13 7.37 5.34
N LEU A 82 -30.55 8.13 4.39
CA LEU A 82 -31.33 9.08 3.61
C LEU A 82 -32.51 8.40 2.87
N PRO A 83 -33.69 9.05 2.77
CA PRO A 83 -34.87 8.46 2.16
C PRO A 83 -34.70 8.03 0.68
N ASN A 84 -33.85 8.73 -0.07
CA ASN A 84 -33.64 8.52 -1.51
C ASN A 84 -32.24 7.97 -1.83
N ALA A 85 -31.57 7.37 -0.86
CA ALA A 85 -30.28 6.73 -1.06
C ALA A 85 -30.25 5.39 -0.33
N THR A 86 -29.36 4.52 -0.80
CA THR A 86 -29.00 3.27 -0.14
C THR A 86 -27.81 3.52 0.78
N SER A 87 -27.85 2.91 1.97
CA SER A 87 -26.72 2.79 2.89
C SER A 87 -26.54 1.32 3.23
N THR A 88 -25.39 0.74 2.88
CA THR A 88 -25.15 -0.70 3.04
C THR A 88 -23.66 -1.03 3.21
N HIS A 89 -23.32 -2.31 3.28
CA HIS A 89 -21.97 -2.83 3.47
C HIS A 89 -21.24 -2.19 4.67
N PRO A 90 -21.85 -2.17 5.87
CA PRO A 90 -21.21 -1.60 7.04
C PRO A 90 -19.97 -2.40 7.45
N HIS A 91 -18.91 -1.69 7.86
CA HIS A 91 -17.76 -2.24 8.55
C HIS A 91 -17.33 -1.34 9.70
N VAL A 92 -17.34 -1.88 10.92
CA VAL A 92 -17.07 -1.12 12.15
C VAL A 92 -15.69 -1.44 12.70
N ILE A 93 -14.99 -0.41 13.19
CA ILE A 93 -13.74 -0.52 13.92
C ILE A 93 -13.75 0.40 15.14
N TYR A 94 -12.88 0.11 16.12
CA TYR A 94 -12.58 1.00 17.25
C TYR A 94 -11.17 1.53 17.08
N ASN A 95 -11.01 2.84 16.87
CA ASN A 95 -9.70 3.49 16.84
C ASN A 95 -9.57 4.38 18.09
N GLY A 96 -8.83 3.91 19.09
CA GLY A 96 -8.80 4.55 20.41
C GLY A 96 -10.19 4.53 21.06
N ASN A 97 -10.66 5.69 21.52
CA ASN A 97 -12.00 5.84 22.12
C ASN A 97 -13.10 6.18 21.09
N THR A 98 -12.82 6.04 19.80
CA THR A 98 -13.75 6.38 18.73
C THR A 98 -14.18 5.13 17.97
N GLU A 99 -15.49 4.92 17.84
CA GLU A 99 -16.07 3.98 16.91
C GLU A 99 -16.18 4.63 15.53
N ILE A 100 -15.67 3.95 14.51
CA ILE A 100 -15.76 4.38 13.11
C ILE A 100 -16.52 3.31 12.34
N LEU A 101 -17.59 3.72 11.64
CA LEU A 101 -18.35 2.86 10.75
C LEU A 101 -18.12 3.32 9.31
N TYR A 102 -17.43 2.50 8.52
CA TYR A 102 -17.34 2.64 7.07
C TYR A 102 -18.54 1.96 6.42
N PHE A 103 -19.08 2.52 5.35
CA PHE A 103 -20.21 1.95 4.64
C PHE A 103 -20.30 2.48 3.20
N ALA A 104 -20.99 1.76 2.32
CA ALA A 104 -21.22 2.15 0.94
C ALA A 104 -22.57 2.87 0.77
N SER A 105 -22.63 3.93 -0.03
CA SER A 105 -23.86 4.69 -0.28
C SER A 105 -23.80 5.51 -1.57
N ASN A 106 -24.92 5.53 -2.31
CA ASN A 106 -25.15 6.39 -3.49
C ASN A 106 -25.74 7.76 -3.13
N ARG A 107 -25.50 8.23 -1.91
CA ARG A 107 -25.99 9.54 -1.46
C ARG A 107 -25.41 10.69 -2.29
N PRO A 108 -26.13 11.83 -2.40
CA PRO A 108 -25.59 13.03 -3.02
C PRO A 108 -24.28 13.49 -2.39
N GLY A 109 -23.37 13.99 -3.23
CA GLY A 109 -22.03 14.44 -2.82
C GLY A 109 -20.93 13.39 -2.94
N GLY A 110 -21.27 12.20 -3.46
CA GLY A 110 -20.29 11.20 -3.90
C GLY A 110 -19.65 11.50 -5.26
N MET A 111 -18.76 10.61 -5.69
CA MET A 111 -18.00 10.68 -6.93
C MET A 111 -18.72 9.93 -8.07
N GLY A 112 -19.52 8.91 -7.76
CA GLY A 112 -20.12 8.03 -8.75
C GLY A 112 -21.38 7.31 -8.26
N GLY A 113 -21.45 6.01 -8.55
CA GLY A 113 -22.55 5.13 -8.17
C GLY A 113 -22.63 4.96 -6.66
N MET A 114 -22.17 3.83 -6.15
CA MET A 114 -21.97 3.62 -4.72
C MET A 114 -20.60 4.12 -4.29
N ASP A 115 -20.56 5.01 -3.31
CA ASP A 115 -19.30 5.52 -2.76
C ASP A 115 -19.07 4.97 -1.35
N ILE A 116 -17.82 4.88 -0.89
CA ILE A 116 -17.49 4.59 0.51
C ILE A 116 -17.49 5.90 1.33
N TRP A 117 -18.20 5.86 2.44
CA TRP A 117 -18.34 6.92 3.43
C TRP A 117 -17.97 6.39 4.81
N PHE A 118 -17.72 7.31 5.73
CA PHE A 118 -17.57 6.96 7.15
C PHE A 118 -18.34 7.91 8.06
N ILE A 119 -18.73 7.38 9.21
CA ILE A 119 -19.25 8.13 10.35
C ILE A 119 -18.50 7.72 11.62
N THR A 120 -18.52 8.59 12.63
CA THR A 120 -17.77 8.40 13.88
C THR A 120 -18.61 8.74 15.09
N ARG A 121 -18.37 8.05 16.22
CA ARG A 121 -18.92 8.41 17.53
C ARG A 121 -17.99 7.99 18.64
N ASP A 122 -18.18 8.53 19.83
CA ASP A 122 -17.41 8.11 21.01
C ASP A 122 -17.90 6.77 21.55
N ILE A 123 -16.96 5.95 21.98
CA ILE A 123 -17.26 4.65 22.61
C ILE A 123 -17.84 4.90 24.01
N GLY A 124 -18.89 4.15 24.34
CA GLY A 124 -19.60 4.27 25.61
C GLY A 124 -20.99 4.92 25.48
N GLU A 125 -21.25 5.63 24.38
CA GLU A 125 -22.59 6.10 24.08
C GLU A 125 -23.49 4.92 23.67
N SER A 126 -24.70 4.86 24.24
CA SER A 126 -25.65 3.78 23.96
C SER A 126 -26.54 4.06 22.74
N GLY A 127 -26.57 5.30 22.25
CA GLY A 127 -27.42 5.76 21.14
C GLY A 127 -26.95 5.33 19.75
N VAL A 128 -27.65 5.86 18.75
CA VAL A 128 -27.34 5.74 17.31
C VAL A 128 -26.91 7.08 16.71
N ASP A 129 -26.54 8.03 17.55
CA ASP A 129 -26.00 9.30 17.09
C ASP A 129 -24.52 9.14 16.72
N PHE A 130 -24.21 9.61 15.52
CA PHE A 130 -22.87 9.66 14.94
C PHE A 130 -22.63 11.06 14.36
N SER A 131 -21.40 11.32 13.95
CA SER A 131 -21.09 12.45 13.08
C SER A 131 -21.84 12.36 11.74
N PHE A 132 -21.94 13.50 11.06
CA PHE A 132 -22.45 13.51 9.69
C PHE A 132 -21.51 12.71 8.76
N PRO A 133 -22.07 11.88 7.88
CA PRO A 133 -21.33 11.09 6.91
C PRO A 133 -20.35 11.89 6.08
N THR A 134 -19.10 11.46 6.07
CA THR A 134 -18.02 12.06 5.29
C THR A 134 -17.53 11.09 4.23
N ASN A 135 -17.38 11.57 2.99
CA ASN A 135 -16.94 10.75 1.86
C ASN A 135 -15.46 10.36 2.06
N CYS A 136 -15.08 9.12 1.74
CA CYS A 136 -13.69 8.68 1.84
C CYS A 136 -12.76 9.36 0.82
N GLY A 137 -13.30 10.12 -0.13
CA GLY A 137 -12.57 10.97 -1.06
C GLY A 137 -12.29 10.26 -2.39
N LYS A 138 -11.97 11.08 -3.40
CA LYS A 138 -11.77 10.68 -4.80
C LYS A 138 -10.62 9.70 -5.07
N VAL A 139 -9.78 9.46 -4.07
CA VAL A 139 -8.70 8.47 -4.15
C VAL A 139 -9.30 7.06 -4.04
N ILE A 140 -10.31 6.90 -3.18
CA ILE A 140 -11.05 5.66 -3.01
C ILE A 140 -12.18 5.60 -4.04
N ASN A 141 -13.03 6.62 -4.05
CA ASN A 141 -14.27 6.64 -4.81
C ASN A 141 -14.07 7.16 -6.24
N THR A 142 -14.70 6.51 -7.21
CA THR A 142 -14.60 6.76 -8.64
C THR A 142 -15.97 7.11 -9.23
N ALA A 143 -16.09 7.13 -10.56
CA ALA A 143 -17.41 7.26 -11.21
C ALA A 143 -18.23 5.96 -11.15
N GLY A 144 -17.60 4.83 -10.79
CA GLY A 144 -18.25 3.53 -10.62
C GLY A 144 -18.80 3.32 -9.20
N ASP A 145 -18.88 2.06 -8.81
CA ASP A 145 -19.29 1.59 -7.50
C ASP A 145 -18.07 1.11 -6.71
N GLU A 146 -17.88 1.68 -5.52
CA GLU A 146 -16.99 1.22 -4.46
C GLU A 146 -17.80 0.66 -3.29
N ILE A 147 -17.61 -0.62 -3.01
CA ILE A 147 -18.44 -1.39 -2.10
C ILE A 147 -17.63 -2.29 -1.17
N THR A 148 -18.31 -2.89 -0.20
CA THR A 148 -17.76 -3.87 0.74
C THR A 148 -16.46 -3.41 1.43
N PRO A 149 -16.46 -2.23 2.10
CA PRO A 149 -15.28 -1.78 2.82
C PRO A 149 -14.93 -2.75 3.95
N PHE A 150 -13.64 -3.05 4.10
CA PHE A 150 -13.07 -3.76 5.23
C PHE A 150 -11.79 -3.03 5.65
N TYR A 151 -11.79 -2.48 6.85
CA TYR A 151 -10.65 -1.72 7.38
C TYR A 151 -9.87 -2.58 8.36
N ASP A 152 -8.61 -2.84 8.02
CA ASP A 152 -7.62 -3.45 8.88
C ASP A 152 -6.96 -2.34 9.73
N LEU A 153 -7.30 -2.35 11.02
CA LEU A 153 -6.82 -1.35 11.97
C LEU A 153 -5.32 -1.47 12.25
N GLU A 154 -4.78 -2.69 12.29
CA GLU A 154 -3.39 -2.94 12.64
C GLU A 154 -2.44 -2.33 11.60
N HIS A 155 -2.80 -2.46 10.32
CA HIS A 155 -2.00 -1.96 9.21
C HIS A 155 -2.52 -0.63 8.63
N ALA A 156 -3.54 -0.02 9.26
CA ALA A 156 -4.22 1.18 8.76
C ALA A 156 -4.55 1.10 7.25
N THR A 157 -5.18 0.00 6.85
CA THR A 157 -5.43 -0.31 5.44
C THR A 157 -6.90 -0.59 5.20
N LEU A 158 -7.51 0.14 4.27
CA LEU A 158 -8.84 -0.15 3.76
C LEU A 158 -8.74 -1.08 2.56
N TYR A 159 -9.47 -2.18 2.62
CA TYR A 159 -9.78 -3.05 1.50
C TYR A 159 -11.20 -2.76 1.02
N PHE A 160 -11.42 -2.74 -0.28
CA PHE A 160 -12.73 -2.49 -0.86
C PHE A 160 -12.80 -3.08 -2.27
N ALA A 161 -14.01 -3.34 -2.76
CA ALA A 161 -14.22 -3.76 -4.14
C ALA A 161 -14.66 -2.57 -5.00
N SER A 162 -14.18 -2.49 -6.24
CA SER A 162 -14.56 -1.43 -7.18
C SER A 162 -14.80 -1.97 -8.59
N ASN A 163 -15.79 -1.40 -9.29
CA ASN A 163 -15.98 -1.56 -10.74
C ASN A 163 -15.53 -0.33 -11.57
N GLY A 164 -14.99 0.71 -10.93
CA GLY A 164 -14.59 1.96 -11.59
C GLY A 164 -13.07 2.21 -11.63
N HIS A 165 -12.27 1.47 -10.85
CA HIS A 165 -10.82 1.42 -10.99
C HIS A 165 -10.39 0.52 -12.17
N ILE A 166 -9.08 0.47 -12.49
CA ILE A 166 -8.56 -0.40 -13.54
C ILE A 166 -8.65 -1.87 -13.08
N ASN A 167 -9.58 -2.59 -13.68
CA ASN A 167 -9.96 -3.95 -13.29
C ASN A 167 -9.54 -5.01 -14.33
N ILE A 168 -9.47 -6.24 -13.88
CA ILE A 168 -9.40 -7.47 -14.68
C ILE A 168 -10.74 -8.22 -14.73
N GLY A 169 -11.64 -7.96 -13.77
CA GLY A 169 -12.99 -8.50 -13.66
C GLY A 169 -14.07 -7.42 -13.72
N GLY A 170 -15.26 -7.71 -13.17
CA GLY A 170 -16.32 -6.71 -13.02
C GLY A 170 -16.05 -5.85 -11.78
N TYR A 171 -16.22 -6.44 -10.60
CA TYR A 171 -15.69 -5.91 -9.34
C TYR A 171 -14.35 -6.55 -8.99
N ASP A 172 -13.36 -5.73 -8.63
CA ASP A 172 -12.07 -6.20 -8.14
C ASP A 172 -11.72 -5.59 -6.78
N ILE A 173 -10.96 -6.33 -5.98
CA ILE A 173 -10.52 -5.90 -4.65
C ILE A 173 -9.25 -5.04 -4.76
N PHE A 174 -9.31 -3.88 -4.12
CA PHE A 174 -8.23 -2.93 -3.94
C PHE A 174 -7.87 -2.78 -2.46
N LYS A 175 -6.65 -2.35 -2.19
CA LYS A 175 -6.24 -1.88 -0.87
C LYS A 175 -5.67 -0.47 -0.92
N ALA A 176 -5.95 0.35 0.09
CA ALA A 176 -5.39 1.68 0.25
C ALA A 176 -4.99 1.90 1.71
N MET A 177 -3.75 2.33 1.94
CA MET A 177 -3.29 2.72 3.27
C MET A 177 -3.81 4.13 3.59
N GLY A 178 -4.25 4.34 4.82
CA GLY A 178 -4.81 5.61 5.25
C GLY A 178 -5.95 5.44 6.23
N SER A 179 -6.73 6.51 6.44
CA SER A 179 -7.90 6.47 7.30
C SER A 179 -8.87 7.59 6.96
N LYS A 180 -10.17 7.37 7.18
CA LYS A 180 -11.22 8.38 7.03
C LYS A 180 -11.27 8.98 5.62
N ALA A 181 -10.71 10.18 5.43
CA ALA A 181 -10.68 10.90 4.16
C ALA A 181 -9.25 11.11 3.62
N GLN A 182 -8.26 10.45 4.21
CA GLN A 182 -6.84 10.58 3.84
C GLN A 182 -6.31 9.21 3.45
N TRP A 183 -6.13 8.99 2.14
CA TRP A 183 -5.75 7.70 1.58
C TRP A 183 -4.60 7.84 0.60
N GLN A 184 -3.72 6.86 0.61
CA GLN A 184 -2.77 6.62 -0.47
C GLN A 184 -3.50 6.02 -1.68
N ILE A 185 -2.86 6.09 -2.84
CA ILE A 185 -3.40 5.54 -4.09
C ILE A 185 -3.71 4.04 -3.90
N PRO A 186 -4.93 3.58 -4.23
CA PRO A 186 -5.28 2.18 -4.07
C PRO A 186 -4.44 1.29 -4.98
N THR A 187 -4.04 0.14 -4.44
CA THR A 187 -3.35 -0.91 -5.18
C THR A 187 -4.32 -2.06 -5.43
N HIS A 188 -4.50 -2.43 -6.69
CA HIS A 188 -5.24 -3.62 -7.10
C HIS A 188 -4.55 -4.89 -6.56
N LEU A 189 -5.29 -5.82 -5.92
CA LEU A 189 -4.68 -6.98 -5.27
C LEU A 189 -4.22 -8.09 -6.24
N GLY A 190 -4.65 -8.04 -7.49
CA GLY A 190 -4.19 -8.95 -8.53
C GLY A 190 -4.62 -10.40 -8.29
N LYS A 191 -4.16 -11.29 -9.17
CA LYS A 191 -4.42 -12.74 -9.01
C LYS A 191 -3.56 -13.30 -7.86
N PRO A 192 -4.07 -14.27 -7.07
CA PRO A 192 -5.35 -14.97 -7.24
C PRO A 192 -6.54 -14.32 -6.49
N ILE A 193 -6.33 -13.20 -5.80
CA ILE A 193 -7.39 -12.54 -5.04
C ILE A 193 -8.47 -12.02 -5.97
N ASN A 194 -8.07 -11.32 -7.03
CA ASN A 194 -8.94 -10.89 -8.13
C ASN A 194 -8.92 -11.90 -9.28
N SER A 195 -9.99 -11.91 -10.06
CA SER A 195 -10.24 -12.84 -11.16
C SER A 195 -10.93 -12.12 -12.32
N SER A 196 -11.34 -12.83 -13.37
CA SER A 196 -12.15 -12.24 -14.43
C SER A 196 -13.64 -12.12 -14.06
N ALA A 197 -13.99 -12.39 -12.81
CA ALA A 197 -15.34 -12.41 -12.27
C ALA A 197 -15.56 -11.17 -11.38
N ASP A 198 -16.62 -11.15 -10.59
CA ASP A 198 -16.79 -10.16 -9.53
C ASP A 198 -16.22 -10.70 -8.22
N ASP A 199 -15.41 -9.89 -7.55
CA ASP A 199 -14.69 -10.21 -6.32
C ASP A 199 -14.89 -9.10 -5.28
N TYR A 200 -15.50 -9.45 -4.13
CA TYR A 200 -15.88 -8.49 -3.08
C TYR A 200 -16.00 -9.13 -1.70
N PHE A 201 -16.42 -8.38 -0.68
CA PHE A 201 -16.48 -8.83 0.73
C PHE A 201 -15.15 -9.42 1.24
N TYR A 202 -14.03 -8.80 0.85
CA TYR A 202 -12.71 -9.19 1.33
C TYR A 202 -12.57 -8.92 2.83
N VAL A 203 -12.17 -9.93 3.60
CA VAL A 203 -11.90 -9.80 5.03
C VAL A 203 -10.64 -10.58 5.39
N LEU A 204 -9.84 -10.05 6.31
CA LEU A 204 -8.65 -10.70 6.84
C LEU A 204 -8.91 -11.36 8.20
N SER A 205 -8.19 -12.46 8.45
CA SER A 205 -8.01 -13.00 9.79
C SER A 205 -7.24 -12.00 10.66
N PRO A 206 -7.33 -12.10 11.99
CA PRO A 206 -6.54 -11.26 12.89
C PRO A 206 -5.03 -11.35 12.68
N SER A 207 -4.53 -12.44 12.11
CA SER A 207 -3.11 -12.59 11.75
C SER A 207 -2.71 -11.87 10.46
N GLY A 208 -3.67 -11.28 9.72
CA GLY A 208 -3.47 -10.70 8.39
C GLY A 208 -3.08 -11.72 7.31
N ALA A 209 -3.00 -12.99 7.66
CA ALA A 209 -2.46 -14.03 6.80
C ALA A 209 -3.56 -14.66 5.94
N THR A 210 -4.63 -15.14 6.58
CA THR A 210 -5.74 -15.79 5.89
C THR A 210 -6.93 -14.85 5.81
N GLY A 211 -7.96 -15.26 5.09
CA GLY A 211 -9.17 -14.47 4.99
C GLY A 211 -10.19 -15.07 4.06
N PHE A 212 -11.24 -14.30 3.81
CA PHE A 212 -12.33 -14.69 2.93
C PHE A 212 -12.62 -13.59 1.91
N LEU A 213 -13.11 -13.99 0.76
CA LEU A 213 -13.79 -13.13 -0.20
C LEU A 213 -15.03 -13.84 -0.73
N VAL A 214 -15.95 -13.08 -1.30
CA VAL A 214 -17.07 -13.59 -2.07
C VAL A 214 -16.77 -13.39 -3.54
N SER A 215 -17.10 -14.39 -4.35
CA SER A 215 -16.89 -14.31 -5.80
C SER A 215 -17.91 -15.15 -6.57
N ASN A 216 -18.25 -14.69 -7.76
CA ASN A 216 -19.00 -15.46 -8.76
C ASN A 216 -18.07 -16.21 -9.74
N ARG A 217 -16.77 -16.31 -9.46
CA ARG A 217 -15.82 -17.08 -10.27
C ARG A 217 -16.20 -18.55 -10.32
N ILE A 218 -16.02 -19.16 -11.50
CA ILE A 218 -16.21 -20.60 -11.68
C ILE A 218 -15.04 -21.33 -10.99
N ALA A 219 -15.36 -22.16 -10.00
CA ALA A 219 -14.41 -23.04 -9.34
C ALA A 219 -14.77 -24.51 -9.63
N GLU A 220 -13.75 -25.32 -9.95
CA GLU A 220 -13.91 -26.76 -10.16
C GLU A 220 -13.70 -27.55 -8.84
N PRO A 221 -14.45 -28.65 -8.62
CA PRO A 221 -15.51 -29.16 -9.49
C PRO A 221 -16.76 -28.29 -9.47
N ARG A 222 -17.36 -28.05 -10.64
CA ARG A 222 -18.60 -27.27 -10.80
C ARG A 222 -19.68 -27.77 -9.83
N LYS A 223 -20.09 -26.91 -8.90
CA LYS A 223 -21.12 -27.24 -7.91
C LYS A 223 -22.49 -27.34 -8.59
N PRO A 224 -23.28 -28.39 -8.31
CA PRO A 224 -24.62 -28.54 -8.91
C PRO A 224 -25.71 -27.69 -8.25
N THR A 225 -25.44 -27.05 -7.09
CA THR A 225 -26.48 -26.42 -6.24
C THR A 225 -26.29 -24.94 -5.92
N THR A 226 -25.13 -24.34 -6.23
CA THR A 226 -24.90 -22.89 -6.09
C THR A 226 -24.51 -22.33 -7.46
N THR A 227 -25.20 -21.28 -7.92
CA THR A 227 -25.08 -20.81 -9.32
C THR A 227 -24.68 -19.35 -9.47
N HIS A 228 -24.50 -18.60 -8.37
CA HIS A 228 -24.25 -17.16 -8.45
C HIS A 228 -23.05 -16.70 -7.64
N GLU A 229 -22.98 -16.95 -6.32
CA GLU A 229 -21.85 -16.51 -5.49
C GLU A 229 -21.41 -17.60 -4.52
N ASP A 230 -20.10 -17.68 -4.27
CA ASP A 230 -19.50 -18.56 -3.28
C ASP A 230 -18.54 -17.79 -2.36
N ILE A 231 -18.36 -18.29 -1.14
CA ILE A 231 -17.33 -17.80 -0.22
C ILE A 231 -16.02 -18.56 -0.50
N PHE A 232 -14.99 -17.83 -0.88
CA PHE A 232 -13.63 -18.33 -1.07
C PHE A 232 -12.78 -17.96 0.14
N SER A 233 -11.96 -18.90 0.62
CA SER A 233 -10.90 -18.59 1.57
C SER A 233 -9.59 -18.38 0.83
N PHE A 234 -8.82 -17.36 1.21
CA PHE A 234 -7.43 -17.23 0.83
C PHE A 234 -6.52 -17.37 2.06
N ALA A 235 -5.29 -17.75 1.81
CA ALA A 235 -4.22 -17.81 2.80
C ALA A 235 -3.02 -17.11 2.18
N PRO A 236 -2.00 -16.69 2.97
CA PRO A 236 -0.75 -16.33 2.36
C PRO A 236 -0.35 -17.58 1.59
N LYS A 237 0.01 -17.37 0.33
CA LYS A 237 0.90 -18.29 -0.35
C LYS A 237 1.99 -18.56 0.70
N GLY A 238 2.01 -19.77 1.26
CA GLY A 238 2.46 -19.98 2.65
C GLY A 238 1.83 -21.20 3.33
N SER A 239 0.56 -21.49 3.05
CA SER A 239 -0.07 -22.79 3.36
C SER A 239 -0.28 -23.66 2.11
N ALA A 240 -0.29 -23.04 0.93
CA ALA A 240 -0.08 -23.68 -0.38
C ALA A 240 0.29 -22.59 -1.40
N GLY A 241 1.59 -22.38 -1.67
CA GLY A 241 2.02 -21.66 -2.87
C GLY A 241 2.86 -20.38 -2.72
N GLN A 242 3.42 -20.04 -1.55
CA GLN A 242 4.61 -19.14 -1.58
C GLN A 242 5.72 -19.96 -2.19
N ARG A 243 6.58 -19.31 -2.97
CA ARG A 243 7.85 -19.93 -3.31
C ARG A 243 8.99 -19.04 -2.85
N PHE A 244 9.90 -19.61 -2.08
CA PHE A 244 11.17 -19.02 -1.70
C PHE A 244 12.12 -19.12 -2.88
N LEU A 245 12.66 -17.97 -3.29
CA LEU A 245 13.68 -17.92 -4.33
C LEU A 245 15.03 -18.30 -3.71
N VAL A 246 15.68 -19.30 -4.29
CA VAL A 246 17.07 -19.61 -4.00
C VAL A 246 17.86 -19.47 -5.28
N SER A 247 18.88 -18.62 -5.27
CA SER A 247 19.61 -18.28 -6.49
C SER A 247 21.07 -17.93 -6.17
N GLY A 248 21.92 -18.04 -7.18
CA GLY A 248 23.34 -17.85 -6.98
C GLY A 248 24.18 -18.11 -8.22
N ARG A 249 25.50 -18.00 -8.05
CA ARG A 249 26.50 -18.31 -9.08
C ARG A 249 27.44 -19.42 -8.61
N ILE A 250 27.92 -20.20 -9.56
CA ILE A 250 28.76 -21.37 -9.31
C ILE A 250 30.16 -21.06 -9.84
N TYR A 251 31.15 -21.21 -8.96
CA TYR A 251 32.54 -20.88 -9.28
C TYR A 251 33.45 -22.07 -9.04
N ASP A 252 34.53 -22.12 -9.79
CA ASP A 252 35.73 -22.87 -9.43
C ASP A 252 36.36 -22.20 -8.20
N LYS A 253 36.53 -22.97 -7.12
CA LYS A 253 37.07 -22.49 -5.85
C LYS A 253 38.49 -21.92 -5.98
N TYR A 254 39.29 -22.44 -6.91
CA TYR A 254 40.70 -22.09 -7.05
C TYR A 254 40.93 -20.96 -8.04
N THR A 255 40.27 -21.01 -9.20
CA THR A 255 40.46 -19.99 -10.25
C THR A 255 39.51 -18.81 -10.11
N GLY A 256 38.40 -18.96 -9.37
CA GLY A 256 37.33 -17.95 -9.28
C GLY A 256 36.51 -17.82 -10.56
N ALA A 257 36.76 -18.64 -11.59
CA ALA A 257 36.00 -18.62 -12.84
C ALA A 257 34.58 -19.15 -12.63
N ILE A 258 33.61 -18.56 -13.34
CA ILE A 258 32.22 -19.08 -13.38
C ILE A 258 32.20 -20.40 -14.13
N LEU A 259 31.55 -21.42 -13.56
CA LEU A 259 31.43 -22.74 -14.16
C LEU A 259 30.10 -22.87 -14.92
N PRO A 260 30.10 -22.94 -16.27
CA PRO A 260 28.90 -23.26 -17.05
C PRO A 260 28.55 -24.76 -16.93
N ASP A 261 27.41 -25.18 -17.47
CA ASP A 261 26.99 -26.59 -17.58
C ASP A 261 27.14 -27.38 -16.27
N VAL A 262 26.54 -26.87 -15.20
CA VAL A 262 26.54 -27.52 -13.87
C VAL A 262 25.16 -28.06 -13.56
N THR A 263 25.07 -29.31 -13.12
CA THR A 263 23.83 -29.89 -12.59
C THR A 263 23.65 -29.45 -11.15
N VAL A 264 22.49 -28.86 -10.83
CA VAL A 264 22.13 -28.50 -9.46
C VAL A 264 20.86 -29.24 -9.07
N ALA A 265 20.86 -29.88 -7.90
CA ALA A 265 19.73 -30.62 -7.34
C ALA A 265 19.29 -30.03 -6.00
N VAL A 266 17.99 -30.05 -5.75
CA VAL A 266 17.38 -29.58 -4.51
C VAL A 266 16.72 -30.74 -3.76
N PHE A 267 17.10 -30.92 -2.51
CA PHE A 267 16.55 -31.92 -1.61
C PHE A 267 15.79 -31.26 -0.46
N GLU A 268 14.59 -31.75 -0.16
CA GLU A 268 13.90 -31.47 1.10
C GLU A 268 14.49 -32.38 2.19
N LEU A 269 14.84 -31.79 3.33
CA LEU A 269 15.31 -32.50 4.52
C LEU A 269 14.14 -32.76 5.46
N ASN A 270 13.82 -34.03 5.64
CA ASN A 270 12.78 -34.48 6.57
C ASN A 270 13.25 -34.39 8.03
N PRO A 271 12.35 -34.44 9.02
CA PRO A 271 12.73 -34.39 10.45
C PRO A 271 13.72 -35.48 10.87
N ASP A 272 13.70 -36.64 10.22
CA ASP A 272 14.63 -37.76 10.42
C ASP A 272 15.96 -37.62 9.66
N GLN A 273 16.22 -36.44 9.05
CA GLN A 273 17.35 -36.11 8.20
C GLN A 273 17.42 -36.90 6.89
N SER A 274 16.37 -37.64 6.52
CA SER A 274 16.29 -38.24 5.18
C SER A 274 16.10 -37.17 4.10
N LYS A 275 16.74 -37.37 2.94
CA LYS A 275 16.68 -36.47 1.79
C LYS A 275 15.62 -36.93 0.80
N THR A 276 14.73 -36.03 0.41
CA THR A 276 13.76 -36.24 -0.68
C THR A 276 14.10 -35.32 -1.85
N LEU A 277 14.41 -35.86 -3.03
CA LEU A 277 14.67 -35.05 -4.22
C LEU A 277 13.40 -34.31 -4.64
N LYS A 278 13.48 -32.98 -4.75
CA LYS A 278 12.34 -32.12 -5.15
C LYS A 278 12.48 -31.64 -6.59
N ASP A 279 13.68 -31.25 -6.99
CA ASP A 279 13.96 -30.72 -8.32
C ASP A 279 15.45 -30.89 -8.68
N TYR A 280 15.76 -30.90 -9.97
CA TYR A 280 17.13 -30.81 -10.48
C TYR A 280 17.16 -30.23 -11.90
N GLN A 281 18.19 -29.46 -12.22
CA GLN A 281 18.36 -28.85 -13.54
C GLN A 281 19.85 -28.66 -13.88
N VAL A 282 20.18 -28.66 -15.18
CA VAL A 282 21.48 -28.25 -15.70
C VAL A 282 21.45 -26.77 -16.04
N PHE A 283 22.37 -26.00 -15.47
CA PHE A 283 22.48 -24.56 -15.70
C PHE A 283 23.68 -24.25 -16.60
N ALA A 284 23.39 -23.87 -17.84
CA ALA A 284 24.40 -23.60 -18.88
C ALA A 284 25.28 -22.38 -18.60
N THR A 285 24.80 -21.41 -17.81
CA THR A 285 25.49 -20.13 -17.58
C THR A 285 26.24 -20.04 -16.26
N GLY A 286 26.22 -21.10 -15.44
CA GLY A 286 26.79 -21.10 -14.09
C GLY A 286 26.02 -20.23 -13.08
N SER A 287 24.83 -19.76 -13.43
CA SER A 287 23.87 -19.15 -12.50
C SER A 287 22.70 -20.10 -12.28
N TYR A 288 22.35 -20.37 -11.03
CA TYR A 288 21.25 -21.26 -10.68
C TYR A 288 20.09 -20.49 -10.03
N GLU A 289 18.88 -21.00 -10.21
CA GLU A 289 17.66 -20.47 -9.59
C GLU A 289 16.64 -21.58 -9.38
N PHE A 290 16.06 -21.65 -8.18
CA PHE A 290 14.92 -22.52 -7.87
C PHE A 290 13.87 -21.77 -7.04
N GLN A 291 12.64 -22.26 -7.13
CA GLN A 291 11.50 -21.75 -6.37
C GLN A 291 10.96 -22.83 -5.43
N LEU A 292 11.17 -22.67 -4.12
CA LEU A 292 10.96 -23.72 -3.10
C LEU A 292 9.79 -23.45 -2.16
N GLU A 293 9.25 -24.48 -1.52
CA GLU A 293 8.12 -24.32 -0.60
C GLU A 293 8.55 -23.67 0.74
N PRO A 294 7.70 -22.86 1.38
CA PRO A 294 7.97 -22.23 2.67
C PRO A 294 7.88 -23.26 3.81
N ASN A 295 8.43 -22.90 4.98
CA ASN A 295 8.37 -23.69 6.22
C ASN A 295 9.01 -25.09 6.13
N LYS A 296 10.08 -25.22 5.35
CA LYS A 296 10.81 -26.47 5.12
C LYS A 296 12.31 -26.25 5.32
N GLN A 297 13.04 -27.35 5.43
CA GLN A 297 14.50 -27.35 5.41
C GLN A 297 14.96 -27.97 4.09
N TYR A 298 15.93 -27.33 3.42
CA TYR A 298 16.44 -27.78 2.13
C TYR A 298 17.95 -27.93 2.13
N GLU A 299 18.43 -28.75 1.21
CA GLU A 299 19.82 -28.86 0.80
C GLU A 299 19.94 -28.69 -0.71
N ILE A 300 20.88 -27.86 -1.14
CA ILE A 300 21.24 -27.70 -2.55
C ILE A 300 22.60 -28.30 -2.79
N GLU A 301 22.72 -29.11 -3.83
CA GLU A 301 23.97 -29.74 -4.25
C GLU A 301 24.25 -29.44 -5.72
N ALA A 302 25.45 -28.93 -6.03
CA ALA A 302 25.93 -28.73 -7.38
C ALA A 302 26.98 -29.79 -7.77
N GLN A 303 26.88 -30.32 -8.98
CA GLN A 303 27.75 -31.34 -9.52
C GLN A 303 28.16 -31.01 -10.96
N LYS A 304 29.47 -31.13 -11.23
CA LYS A 304 30.07 -31.04 -12.56
C LYS A 304 31.15 -32.12 -12.68
N GLU A 305 31.29 -32.72 -13.85
CA GLU A 305 32.36 -33.68 -14.13
C GLU A 305 33.74 -33.02 -13.93
N GLY A 306 34.68 -33.72 -13.29
CA GLY A 306 35.99 -33.19 -12.92
C GLY A 306 36.04 -32.40 -11.61
N PHE A 307 34.89 -32.10 -10.99
CA PHE A 307 34.81 -31.32 -9.75
C PHE A 307 34.21 -32.12 -8.58
N ARG A 308 34.63 -31.80 -7.35
CA ARG A 308 34.00 -32.31 -6.13
C ARG A 308 32.65 -31.65 -5.93
N ARG A 309 31.61 -32.46 -5.69
CA ARG A 309 30.26 -31.98 -5.35
C ARG A 309 30.30 -31.08 -4.11
N SER A 310 29.58 -29.97 -4.15
CA SER A 310 29.48 -28.99 -3.06
C SER A 310 28.08 -28.41 -2.99
N GLY A 311 27.73 -27.79 -1.85
CA GLY A 311 26.37 -27.38 -1.56
C GLY A 311 26.22 -26.65 -0.24
N PHE A 312 24.98 -26.34 0.12
CA PHE A 312 24.64 -25.78 1.43
C PHE A 312 23.20 -26.13 1.83
N THR A 313 22.95 -26.08 3.14
CA THR A 313 21.61 -26.20 3.73
C THR A 313 21.09 -24.83 4.14
N PHE A 314 19.77 -24.69 4.13
CA PHE A 314 19.06 -23.51 4.61
C PHE A 314 17.62 -23.87 4.96
N ASN A 315 16.93 -22.96 5.64
CA ASN A 315 15.53 -23.14 6.00
C ASN A 315 14.68 -22.03 5.39
N THR A 316 13.40 -22.34 5.18
CA THR A 316 12.40 -21.39 4.66
C THR A 316 11.38 -21.02 5.74
N LEU A 317 11.79 -21.04 7.03
CA LEU A 317 10.91 -20.78 8.17
C LEU A 317 10.53 -19.30 8.33
N ASN A 318 11.40 -18.37 7.87
CA ASN A 318 11.15 -16.94 7.91
C ASN A 318 10.91 -16.39 6.49
N PRO A 319 9.69 -15.94 6.14
CA PRO A 319 9.33 -15.43 4.79
C PRO A 319 10.07 -14.16 4.37
N SER A 320 10.71 -13.45 5.31
CA SER A 320 11.56 -12.29 5.03
C SER A 320 13.05 -12.65 4.93
N SER A 321 13.39 -13.94 5.04
CA SER A 321 14.77 -14.41 5.00
C SER A 321 15.36 -14.32 3.59
N THR A 322 16.56 -13.75 3.48
CA THR A 322 17.37 -13.74 2.26
C THR A 322 18.41 -14.87 2.24
N GLU A 323 18.33 -15.83 3.17
CA GLU A 323 19.37 -16.87 3.37
C GLU A 323 19.71 -17.67 2.11
N GLY A 324 18.81 -17.76 1.13
CA GLY A 324 19.02 -18.45 -0.15
C GLY A 324 19.32 -17.56 -1.35
N VAL A 325 19.19 -16.24 -1.25
CA VAL A 325 19.31 -15.33 -2.40
C VAL A 325 20.75 -14.86 -2.58
N GLY A 326 21.31 -15.05 -3.78
CA GLY A 326 22.65 -14.60 -4.13
C GLY A 326 23.80 -15.42 -3.51
N ARG A 327 23.52 -16.63 -2.98
CA ARG A 327 24.57 -17.47 -2.38
C ARG A 327 25.42 -18.14 -3.45
N ALA A 328 26.74 -18.01 -3.35
CA ALA A 328 27.64 -18.70 -4.28
C ALA A 328 27.84 -20.18 -3.88
N ILE A 329 28.01 -21.06 -4.87
CA ILE A 329 28.51 -22.42 -4.66
C ILE A 329 29.92 -22.51 -5.23
N LEU A 330 30.87 -22.99 -4.43
CA LEU A 330 32.26 -23.17 -4.83
C LEU A 330 32.54 -24.65 -5.04
N LEU A 331 32.94 -25.04 -6.26
CA LEU A 331 33.32 -26.40 -6.61
C LEU A 331 34.86 -26.52 -6.63
N GLU A 332 35.37 -27.61 -6.06
CA GLU A 332 36.81 -27.92 -6.08
C GLU A 332 37.15 -28.73 -7.33
N ASP A 333 38.00 -28.19 -8.21
CA ASP A 333 38.55 -28.95 -9.35
C ASP A 333 39.48 -30.04 -8.81
N LEU A 334 39.17 -31.30 -9.13
CA LEU A 334 39.93 -32.47 -8.65
C LEU A 334 41.28 -32.62 -9.37
N SER A 335 41.46 -31.94 -10.50
CA SER A 335 42.71 -31.91 -11.25
C SER A 335 43.64 -30.76 -10.84
N TYR A 336 43.12 -29.78 -10.07
CA TYR A 336 43.90 -28.64 -9.63
C TYR A 336 45.04 -29.07 -8.72
N ARG A 337 46.26 -28.75 -9.13
CA ARG A 337 47.48 -28.87 -8.33
C ARG A 337 47.92 -27.45 -8.01
N PRO A 338 47.94 -27.05 -6.72
CA PRO A 338 48.52 -25.76 -6.35
C PRO A 338 49.94 -25.70 -6.92
N ASN A 339 50.30 -24.58 -7.55
CA ASN A 339 51.70 -24.34 -7.90
C ASN A 339 52.50 -24.43 -6.59
N GLU A 340 53.39 -25.41 -6.49
CA GLU A 340 54.39 -25.45 -5.43
C GLU A 340 55.16 -24.13 -5.49
N GLU A 341 55.10 -23.35 -4.40
CA GLU A 341 56.03 -22.25 -4.21
C GLU A 341 57.45 -22.81 -4.27
N ASN A 342 58.18 -22.36 -5.28
CA ASN A 342 59.57 -22.69 -5.54
C ASN A 342 60.44 -22.05 -4.44
N PRO A 343 61.11 -22.79 -3.54
CA PRO A 343 61.97 -22.20 -2.53
C PRO A 343 63.37 -22.02 -3.12
N SER A 344 63.60 -20.98 -3.91
CA SER A 344 64.97 -20.50 -4.17
C SER A 344 64.98 -19.18 -4.94
N THR A 345 65.32 -18.09 -4.25
CA THR A 345 66.33 -17.14 -4.74
C THR A 345 67.04 -16.52 -3.54
N THR A 346 68.08 -17.18 -3.07
CA THR A 346 69.19 -16.53 -2.37
C THR A 346 69.87 -15.55 -3.34
N PRO A 347 70.07 -14.26 -2.98
CA PRO A 347 71.01 -13.41 -3.70
C PRO A 347 72.44 -13.72 -3.23
N PRO A 348 73.47 -13.63 -4.10
CA PRO A 348 74.84 -13.87 -3.71
C PRO A 348 75.40 -12.76 -2.81
N VAL A 349 76.19 -13.18 -1.83
CA VAL A 349 77.00 -12.35 -0.94
C VAL A 349 78.19 -11.76 -1.71
N THR A 350 78.39 -10.45 -1.61
CA THR A 350 79.71 -9.81 -1.75
C THR A 350 79.91 -8.75 -0.65
N ASN A 351 80.93 -8.99 0.17
CA ASN A 351 81.60 -8.11 1.16
C ASN A 351 82.13 -6.83 0.48
N THR A 352 82.15 -5.59 1.01
CA THR A 352 82.74 -4.96 2.24
C THR A 352 82.68 -3.40 2.04
N PRO A 353 83.15 -2.49 2.92
CA PRO A 353 82.84 -2.08 4.32
C PRO A 353 82.38 -0.57 4.45
N PRO A 354 82.07 -0.01 5.66
CA PRO A 354 81.44 1.32 5.89
C PRO A 354 82.49 2.42 6.30
N PRO A 355 82.19 3.65 6.82
CA PRO A 355 80.98 4.51 6.91
C PRO A 355 81.24 6.04 6.59
N THR A 356 80.21 6.92 6.60
CA THR A 356 79.99 8.14 7.46
C THR A 356 79.76 9.43 6.62
N PRO A 357 79.33 10.58 7.19
CA PRO A 357 78.06 10.87 7.87
C PRO A 357 77.32 12.10 7.26
N ASP A 358 76.11 12.37 7.78
CA ASP A 358 75.20 13.47 7.45
C ASP A 358 75.80 14.90 7.63
N PRO A 359 75.26 15.95 6.97
CA PRO A 359 74.43 16.89 7.74
C PRO A 359 73.24 17.55 6.98
N THR A 360 72.07 17.55 7.63
CA THR A 360 71.11 18.66 8.01
C THR A 360 70.93 19.97 7.18
N PRO A 361 69.77 20.69 7.33
CA PRO A 361 68.87 21.07 6.21
C PRO A 361 68.62 22.59 5.97
N ASP A 362 67.64 22.85 5.09
CA ASP A 362 66.78 24.05 4.84
C ASP A 362 67.19 25.02 3.69
N PRO A 363 66.26 25.78 3.03
CA PRO A 363 64.84 26.00 3.35
C PRO A 363 63.82 25.90 2.18
N ILE A 364 62.56 25.91 2.59
CA ILE A 364 61.28 26.04 1.86
C ILE A 364 61.23 27.30 0.98
N VAL A 365 60.70 27.15 -0.26
CA VAL A 365 59.94 28.19 -0.99
C VAL A 365 58.84 27.52 -1.81
N GLU A 366 57.58 27.82 -1.48
CA GLU A 366 56.33 27.53 -2.22
C GLU A 366 56.27 28.38 -3.51
N ASP A 367 55.79 27.90 -4.66
CA ASP A 367 54.38 27.88 -5.13
C ASP A 367 54.40 27.63 -6.67
N PRO A 368 53.28 27.37 -7.39
CA PRO A 368 51.93 27.04 -6.96
C PRO A 368 51.39 25.72 -7.58
N VAL A 369 50.40 25.14 -6.91
CA VAL A 369 49.61 23.99 -7.39
C VAL A 369 48.54 24.46 -8.38
N ASP A 370 48.48 23.79 -9.54
CA ASP A 370 47.45 23.93 -10.56
C ASP A 370 46.08 23.46 -9.99
N PRO A 371 44.94 24.13 -10.26
CA PRO A 371 43.69 23.78 -9.64
C PRO A 371 43.12 22.48 -10.23
N ASP A 372 42.73 21.57 -9.34
CA ASP A 372 41.92 20.39 -9.65
C ASP A 372 40.65 20.76 -10.43
N PRO A 373 40.14 19.84 -11.27
CA PRO A 373 38.92 20.08 -12.03
C PRO A 373 37.75 20.32 -11.09
N VAL A 374 37.01 21.40 -11.39
CA VAL A 374 35.76 21.81 -10.73
C VAL A 374 34.81 20.62 -10.65
N VAL A 375 34.69 20.04 -9.46
CA VAL A 375 33.56 19.19 -9.09
C VAL A 375 32.38 20.14 -8.92
N ASP A 376 31.37 20.00 -9.78
CA ASP A 376 30.09 20.68 -9.60
C ASP A 376 29.63 20.47 -8.14
N PRO A 377 29.18 21.53 -7.44
CA PRO A 377 28.68 21.36 -6.09
C PRO A 377 27.52 20.35 -6.12
N PRO A 378 27.41 19.48 -5.09
CA PRO A 378 26.31 18.54 -5.02
C PRO A 378 25.00 19.32 -5.15
N VAL A 379 24.12 18.85 -6.04
CA VAL A 379 22.75 19.34 -6.14
C VAL A 379 22.18 19.32 -4.72
N GLU A 380 21.94 20.50 -4.15
CA GLU A 380 21.24 20.67 -2.88
C GLU A 380 19.87 20.00 -3.03
N THR A 381 19.77 18.74 -2.60
CA THR A 381 18.50 18.11 -2.30
C THR A 381 18.04 18.73 -1.00
N ASP A 382 17.35 19.86 -1.14
CA ASP A 382 16.61 20.53 -0.08
C ASP A 382 15.82 19.46 0.68
N PRO A 383 16.07 19.24 1.98
CA PRO A 383 15.45 18.15 2.73
C PRO A 383 13.92 18.24 2.62
N GLU A 384 13.25 17.10 2.40
CA GLU A 384 11.79 17.09 2.33
C GLU A 384 11.21 17.68 3.62
N PRO A 385 10.45 18.78 3.55
CA PRO A 385 9.91 19.41 4.74
C PRO A 385 8.83 18.51 5.34
N THR A 386 8.93 18.25 6.64
CA THR A 386 7.91 17.55 7.42
C THR A 386 6.58 18.30 7.33
N ALA A 387 5.47 17.59 7.04
CA ALA A 387 4.17 18.20 6.81
C ALA A 387 3.78 19.20 7.91
N GLY A 388 3.52 20.46 7.51
CA GLY A 388 3.06 21.54 8.39
C GLY A 388 4.16 22.47 8.92
N GLN A 389 5.45 22.16 8.76
CA GLN A 389 6.53 23.09 9.11
C GLN A 389 6.78 24.10 7.97
N PRO A 390 6.86 25.41 8.25
CA PRO A 390 7.17 26.41 7.24
C PRO A 390 8.61 26.27 6.76
N TYR A 391 8.81 26.33 5.45
CA TYR A 391 10.13 26.32 4.80
C TYR A 391 10.22 27.44 3.77
N THR A 392 11.44 27.86 3.47
CA THR A 392 11.73 28.85 2.43
C THR A 392 12.05 28.14 1.12
N THR A 393 11.52 28.62 0.00
CA THR A 393 11.86 28.12 -1.34
C THR A 393 11.76 29.22 -2.39
N ARG A 394 12.19 28.93 -3.61
CA ARG A 394 12.20 29.86 -4.74
C ARG A 394 11.43 29.29 -5.91
N ALA A 395 10.57 30.13 -6.51
CA ALA A 395 9.84 29.76 -7.71
C ALA A 395 10.81 29.52 -8.89
N LYS A 396 10.54 28.46 -9.68
CA LYS A 396 11.34 28.07 -10.86
C LYS A 396 10.75 28.61 -12.18
N ALA A 397 9.70 29.41 -12.10
CA ALA A 397 9.07 30.01 -13.27
C ALA A 397 9.99 31.04 -13.93
N ARG A 398 10.03 31.07 -15.27
CA ARG A 398 10.83 32.05 -16.03
C ARG A 398 10.53 33.51 -15.63
N ASN A 399 9.28 33.81 -15.28
CA ASN A 399 8.77 35.15 -14.98
C ASN A 399 8.36 35.36 -13.50
N ASP A 400 8.60 34.38 -12.63
CA ASP A 400 8.34 34.47 -11.18
C ASP A 400 9.50 33.78 -10.48
N LYS A 401 10.51 34.56 -10.09
CA LYS A 401 11.71 34.11 -9.36
C LYS A 401 11.65 34.46 -7.87
N ALA A 402 10.45 34.75 -7.38
CA ALA A 402 10.24 35.18 -6.00
C ALA A 402 10.66 34.07 -5.03
N GLU A 403 11.31 34.48 -3.95
CA GLU A 403 11.55 33.66 -2.77
C GLU A 403 10.38 33.82 -1.80
N TYR A 404 9.92 32.71 -1.25
CA TYR A 404 8.72 32.69 -0.41
C TYR A 404 8.79 31.63 0.67
N ILE A 405 8.10 31.91 1.78
CA ILE A 405 7.93 31.00 2.91
C ILE A 405 6.55 30.34 2.78
N THR A 406 6.49 29.02 2.93
CA THR A 406 5.23 28.27 2.89
C THR A 406 5.30 27.05 3.80
N SER A 407 4.18 26.64 4.37
CA SER A 407 4.01 25.34 5.04
C SER A 407 3.30 24.32 4.14
N ALA A 408 3.03 24.68 2.88
CA ALA A 408 2.33 23.83 1.94
C ALA A 408 3.13 22.55 1.62
N PRO A 409 2.48 21.38 1.55
CA PRO A 409 3.14 20.14 1.23
C PRO A 409 3.77 20.18 -0.16
N ARG A 410 4.89 19.47 -0.31
CA ARG A 410 5.51 19.18 -1.60
C ARG A 410 4.95 17.87 -2.14
N HIS A 411 4.74 17.82 -3.45
CA HIS A 411 4.34 16.61 -4.15
C HIS A 411 5.31 16.35 -5.29
N GLN A 412 5.69 15.10 -5.49
CA GLN A 412 6.38 14.66 -6.71
C GLN A 412 5.42 14.70 -7.90
N GLY A 413 5.94 15.06 -9.08
CA GLY A 413 5.16 15.20 -10.30
C GLY A 413 4.41 16.54 -10.42
N VAL A 414 3.51 16.61 -11.40
CA VAL A 414 2.79 17.84 -11.77
C VAL A 414 1.48 17.97 -10.99
N TYR A 415 1.25 19.13 -10.40
CA TYR A 415 0.00 19.50 -9.75
C TYR A 415 -0.29 21.00 -9.91
N TYR A 416 -1.48 21.43 -9.52
CA TYR A 416 -1.98 22.77 -9.76
C TYR A 416 -2.54 23.38 -8.48
N LYS A 417 -2.40 24.69 -8.36
CA LYS A 417 -3.09 25.50 -7.35
C LYS A 417 -3.83 26.66 -8.02
N VAL A 418 -4.90 27.12 -7.40
CA VAL A 418 -5.64 28.31 -7.84
C VAL A 418 -5.25 29.47 -6.95
N GLN A 419 -4.45 30.40 -7.45
CA GLN A 419 -4.16 31.62 -6.70
C GLN A 419 -5.36 32.56 -6.79
N ILE A 420 -5.95 32.87 -5.64
CA ILE A 420 -7.16 33.71 -5.55
C ILE A 420 -6.86 35.17 -5.19
N ALA A 421 -5.78 35.41 -4.44
CA ALA A 421 -5.38 36.75 -4.01
C ALA A 421 -3.88 36.81 -3.65
N ALA A 422 -3.37 38.03 -3.51
CA ALA A 422 -2.12 38.33 -2.82
C ALA A 422 -2.37 39.55 -1.93
N VAL A 423 -2.22 39.41 -0.62
CA VAL A 423 -2.62 40.42 0.37
C VAL A 423 -1.47 40.73 1.32
N SER A 424 -1.42 41.96 1.85
CA SER A 424 -0.37 42.37 2.80
C SER A 424 -0.59 41.81 4.21
N ASN A 425 -1.86 41.67 4.62
CA ASN A 425 -2.25 41.13 5.92
C ASN A 425 -3.25 40.01 5.67
N TYR A 426 -2.80 38.76 5.80
CA TYR A 426 -3.67 37.60 5.75
C TYR A 426 -4.19 37.29 7.16
N ASP A 427 -5.50 37.11 7.28
CA ASP A 427 -6.18 36.58 8.45
C ASP A 427 -6.93 35.32 8.02
N GLU A 428 -6.60 34.19 8.66
CA GLU A 428 -7.20 32.89 8.37
C GLU A 428 -8.68 32.81 8.77
N ASN A 429 -9.12 33.68 9.70
CA ASN A 429 -10.49 33.73 10.21
C ASN A 429 -11.38 34.71 9.45
N ASP A 430 -10.85 35.36 8.41
CA ASP A 430 -11.63 36.27 7.58
C ASP A 430 -12.70 35.49 6.79
N SER A 431 -13.97 35.82 7.07
CA SER A 431 -15.14 35.14 6.52
C SER A 431 -15.22 35.19 5.00
N ARG A 432 -14.51 36.11 4.34
CA ARG A 432 -14.42 36.18 2.87
C ARG A 432 -13.79 34.94 2.25
N TYR A 433 -12.98 34.18 3.01
CA TYR A 433 -12.36 32.95 2.53
C TYR A 433 -13.18 31.69 2.82
N SER A 434 -14.21 31.77 3.66
CA SER A 434 -15.03 30.61 4.08
C SER A 434 -15.63 29.85 2.89
N GLN A 435 -16.14 30.57 1.88
CA GLN A 435 -16.74 29.96 0.70
C GLN A 435 -15.71 29.21 -0.13
N VAL A 436 -14.50 29.73 -0.30
CA VAL A 436 -13.45 29.09 -1.12
C VAL A 436 -12.74 27.95 -0.41
N GLN A 437 -12.79 27.89 0.93
CA GLN A 437 -12.36 26.72 1.70
C GLN A 437 -13.19 25.47 1.39
N THR A 438 -14.43 25.62 0.89
CA THR A 438 -15.25 24.49 0.41
C THR A 438 -14.77 23.91 -0.92
N TYR A 439 -13.90 24.61 -1.66
CA TYR A 439 -13.37 24.19 -2.96
C TYR A 439 -11.98 23.54 -2.85
N GLY A 440 -11.34 23.62 -1.69
CA GLY A 440 -10.02 23.06 -1.42
C GLY A 440 -9.36 23.73 -0.21
N ARG A 441 -8.23 23.16 0.25
CA ARG A 441 -7.42 23.74 1.33
C ARG A 441 -6.83 25.07 0.88
N ILE A 442 -6.78 26.06 1.76
CA ILE A 442 -6.06 27.31 1.51
C ILE A 442 -4.62 27.15 1.96
N ASP A 443 -3.70 27.17 1.00
CA ASP A 443 -2.27 27.29 1.24
C ASP A 443 -1.84 28.76 1.14
N THR A 444 -0.76 29.08 1.85
CA THR A 444 -0.17 30.42 1.84
C THR A 444 1.28 30.40 1.36
N GLU A 445 1.67 31.42 0.60
CA GLU A 445 3.07 31.69 0.25
C GLU A 445 3.40 33.14 0.60
N TYR A 446 4.20 33.35 1.65
CA TYR A 446 4.65 34.68 2.05
C TYR A 446 5.88 35.10 1.23
N LEU A 447 5.71 36.10 0.37
CA LEU A 447 6.77 36.66 -0.48
C LEU A 447 7.66 37.60 0.32
N ILE A 448 8.91 37.19 0.54
CA ILE A 448 9.85 37.90 1.44
C ILE A 448 10.10 39.33 0.96
N GLU A 449 10.46 39.51 -0.31
CA GLU A 449 10.81 40.82 -0.88
C GLU A 449 9.60 41.76 -0.98
N ARG A 450 8.42 41.21 -1.26
CA ARG A 450 7.21 42.00 -1.56
C ARG A 450 6.34 42.23 -0.33
N LYS A 451 6.59 41.53 0.77
CA LYS A 451 5.77 41.55 2.00
C LYS A 451 4.28 41.31 1.69
N LEU A 452 4.01 40.30 0.86
CA LEU A 452 2.67 39.90 0.45
C LEU A 452 2.50 38.39 0.66
N THR A 453 1.33 37.97 1.12
CA THR A 453 0.92 36.58 1.22
C THR A 453 0.04 36.23 0.03
N ARG A 454 0.49 35.30 -0.82
CA ARG A 454 -0.35 34.67 -1.85
C ARG A 454 -1.27 33.67 -1.17
N LEU A 455 -2.54 33.67 -1.57
CA LEU A 455 -3.55 32.74 -1.12
C LEU A 455 -3.91 31.80 -2.27
N LEU A 456 -3.78 30.49 -2.01
CA LEU A 456 -3.92 29.47 -3.03
C LEU A 456 -4.90 28.40 -2.57
N ILE A 457 -5.92 28.11 -3.39
CA ILE A 457 -6.75 26.91 -3.21
C ILE A 457 -5.96 25.73 -3.78
N ALA A 458 -5.80 24.67 -3.00
CA ALA A 458 -4.86 23.59 -3.26
C ALA A 458 -5.27 22.27 -2.58
N ASP A 459 -4.68 21.12 -2.91
CA ASP A 459 -3.87 20.83 -4.12
C ASP A 459 -4.76 20.14 -5.16
N PHE A 460 -4.58 20.48 -6.44
CA PHE A 460 -5.30 19.83 -7.54
C PHE A 460 -4.33 19.02 -8.40
N PHE A 461 -4.48 17.70 -8.39
CA PHE A 461 -3.63 16.80 -9.20
C PHE A 461 -4.15 16.62 -10.64
N SER A 462 -5.32 17.21 -10.94
CA SER A 462 -5.88 17.28 -12.29
C SER A 462 -6.09 18.73 -12.71
N LEU A 463 -5.71 19.04 -13.96
CA LEU A 463 -5.93 20.37 -14.55
C LEU A 463 -7.44 20.70 -14.61
N ASN A 464 -8.29 19.70 -14.82
CA ASN A 464 -9.74 19.90 -14.90
C ASN A 464 -10.35 20.29 -13.56
N GLU A 465 -9.91 19.66 -12.47
CA GLU A 465 -10.35 20.01 -11.11
C GLU A 465 -9.90 21.42 -10.73
N ALA A 466 -8.65 21.77 -11.07
CA ALA A 466 -8.12 23.10 -10.84
C ALA A 466 -8.92 24.16 -11.63
N LYS A 467 -9.29 23.86 -12.88
CA LYS A 467 -10.15 24.72 -13.72
C LYS A 467 -11.54 24.91 -13.10
N ASP A 468 -12.16 23.84 -12.62
CA ASP A 468 -13.46 23.91 -11.96
C ASP A 468 -13.41 24.74 -10.66
N ALA A 469 -12.42 24.47 -9.79
CA ALA A 469 -12.21 25.23 -8.57
C ALA A 469 -11.92 26.72 -8.85
N MET A 470 -11.15 27.03 -9.89
CA MET A 470 -10.94 28.40 -10.35
C MET A 470 -12.26 29.03 -10.82
N GLY A 471 -13.08 28.30 -11.57
CA GLY A 471 -14.41 28.76 -12.00
C GLY A 471 -15.32 29.08 -10.82
N LYS A 472 -15.35 28.21 -9.81
CA LYS A 472 -16.09 28.39 -8.56
C LYS A 472 -15.57 29.59 -7.75
N ALA A 473 -14.25 29.72 -7.58
CA ALA A 473 -13.64 30.85 -6.88
C ALA A 473 -13.95 32.20 -7.55
N ARG A 474 -13.93 32.25 -8.89
CA ARG A 474 -14.33 33.46 -9.65
C ARG A 474 -15.79 33.82 -9.42
N LYS A 475 -16.70 32.84 -9.42
CA LYS A 475 -18.12 33.04 -9.10
C LYS A 475 -18.34 33.48 -7.64
N ALA A 476 -17.46 33.08 -6.73
CA ALA A 476 -17.45 33.47 -5.32
C ALA A 476 -16.86 34.86 -5.04
N GLY A 477 -16.50 35.64 -6.08
CA GLY A 477 -15.98 37.00 -5.95
C GLY A 477 -14.49 37.16 -6.16
N PHE A 478 -13.72 36.07 -6.32
CA PHE A 478 -12.30 36.11 -6.67
C PHE A 478 -12.09 36.16 -8.18
N SER A 479 -12.62 37.21 -8.82
CA SER A 479 -12.67 37.34 -10.29
C SER A 479 -11.30 37.27 -10.98
N SER A 480 -10.24 37.66 -10.29
CA SER A 480 -8.85 37.60 -10.76
C SER A 480 -8.16 36.25 -10.55
N ALA A 481 -8.85 35.24 -10.01
CA ALA A 481 -8.22 33.95 -9.71
C ALA A 481 -7.64 33.28 -10.95
N TYR A 482 -6.46 32.68 -10.83
CA TYR A 482 -5.77 32.02 -11.94
C TYR A 482 -5.03 30.74 -11.51
N LEU A 483 -4.77 29.88 -12.49
CA LEU A 483 -4.05 28.62 -12.31
C LEU A 483 -2.54 28.81 -12.21
N VAL A 484 -1.94 28.09 -11.29
CA VAL A 484 -0.50 28.00 -11.08
C VAL A 484 -0.09 26.54 -11.20
N LYS A 485 0.90 26.24 -12.05
CA LYS A 485 1.50 24.90 -12.15
C LYS A 485 2.59 24.75 -11.09
N TYR A 486 2.64 23.59 -10.46
CA TYR A 486 3.74 23.12 -9.64
C TYR A 486 4.28 21.80 -10.22
N GLU A 487 5.57 21.56 -10.01
CA GLU A 487 6.28 20.35 -10.46
C GLU A 487 7.36 20.03 -9.44
N ASP A 488 7.31 18.81 -8.89
CA ASP A 488 8.24 18.33 -7.85
C ASP A 488 8.38 19.30 -6.66
N GLY A 489 7.25 19.85 -6.21
CA GLY A 489 7.19 20.82 -5.11
C GLY A 489 7.53 22.27 -5.48
N PHE A 490 7.97 22.55 -6.71
CA PHE A 490 8.37 23.89 -7.13
C PHE A 490 7.27 24.61 -7.91
N ARG A 491 7.06 25.89 -7.60
CA ARG A 491 6.17 26.76 -8.36
C ARG A 491 6.73 27.05 -9.75
N MET A 492 6.04 26.58 -10.78
CA MET A 492 6.40 26.74 -12.20
C MET A 492 5.73 27.95 -12.86
N GLY A 493 4.83 28.62 -12.13
CA GLY A 493 4.22 29.89 -12.51
C GLY A 493 2.80 29.77 -13.04
N ARG A 494 2.24 30.91 -13.47
CA ARG A 494 0.89 30.99 -14.02
C ARG A 494 0.81 30.25 -15.35
N ILE A 495 -0.24 29.46 -15.54
CA ILE A 495 -0.57 28.84 -16.83
C ILE A 495 -1.80 29.52 -17.44
N SER A 496 -1.81 29.64 -18.78
CA SER A 496 -2.96 30.11 -19.54
C SER A 496 -4.03 29.03 -19.62
N ASN A 497 -5.30 29.45 -19.66
CA ASN A 497 -6.46 28.57 -19.76
C ASN A 497 -6.43 27.64 -20.96
#